data_AF-A0AAN9Q2Y6-F1
#
_entry.id   AF-A0AAN9Q2Y6-F1
#
_cell.length_a   1.000
_cell.length_b   1.000
_cell.length_c   1.000
_cell.angle_alpha   90.00
_cell.angle_beta   90.00
_cell.angle_gamma   90.00
#
_symmetry.space_group_name_H-M   'P 1'
#
loop_
_entity.id
_entity.type
_entity.pdbx_description
1 polymer ?
#
loop_
_entity_poly.entity_id
_entity_poly.type
_entity_poly.pdbx_seq_one_letter_code
_entity_poly.pdbx_strand_id
1 'polypeptide(L)'
;MGIHFFYYSVLYLTLFLISNLVFKARKLRNLPPGPPSLPIIGNLHHLKRPLHRTFNALSQKYGRVFSLWFGSRLVVVVSSSSEFQQCFTKNDVVLANRPRFLSGKYIFYNYTTLGGSSYGEHWRNLRRITALDVLSNHRINSFSGIRRDETQRLITKLAEESSKDYAEVELTSKLFDMTFNNIMRMISGKRYYGEDCDMEDVREASQFREMVSELLQLSGANNRTDFMPLFALLDFENLKKRLINIRDKTDAFLRALIEEHRKKKQVKQSTNTMIDHLLSLQESQPDYYTDQIIKGLALGMLLAGTDSSAVTLEWLMSCLLNYPEDDEKIDMREHDGFTLKKSIPLKAMCKSRLVINKVIK
;
A
#
# COMPACT_ATOMS: atom_id res chain seq x y z
N MET A 1 -42.32 -29.04 21.19
CA MET A 1 -42.51 -28.04 20.10
C MET A 1 -42.55 -26.58 20.61
N GLY A 2 -43.24 -26.25 21.71
CA GLY A 2 -43.40 -24.85 22.16
C GLY A 2 -42.13 -24.10 22.57
N ILE A 3 -41.15 -24.79 23.17
CA ILE A 3 -39.89 -24.16 23.63
C ILE A 3 -39.05 -23.65 22.46
N HIS A 4 -38.90 -24.44 21.39
CA HIS A 4 -38.17 -24.00 20.20
C HIS A 4 -38.86 -22.81 19.51
N PHE A 5 -40.20 -22.83 19.42
CA PHE A 5 -40.95 -21.72 18.85
C PHE A 5 -40.76 -20.41 19.62
N PHE A 6 -40.72 -20.47 20.96
CA PHE A 6 -40.43 -19.33 21.81
C PHE A 6 -39.01 -18.77 21.59
N TYR A 7 -37.99 -19.63 21.48
CA TYR A 7 -36.63 -19.17 21.16
C TYR A 7 -36.55 -18.52 19.78
N TYR A 8 -37.22 -19.07 18.76
CA TYR A 8 -37.26 -18.47 17.43
C TYR A 8 -38.01 -17.14 17.41
N SER A 9 -39.11 -16.99 18.15
CA SER A 9 -39.85 -15.73 18.21
C SER A 9 -39.06 -14.63 18.94
N VAL A 10 -38.38 -14.96 20.05
CA VAL A 10 -37.48 -14.03 20.76
C VAL A 10 -36.29 -13.64 19.87
N LEU A 11 -35.70 -14.60 19.14
CA LEU A 11 -34.62 -14.31 18.20
C LEU A 11 -35.10 -13.38 17.07
N TYR A 12 -36.28 -13.62 16.51
CA TYR A 12 -36.83 -12.77 15.44
C TYR A 12 -37.13 -11.35 15.97
N LEU A 13 -37.74 -11.23 17.15
CA LEU A 13 -38.04 -9.95 17.77
C LEU A 13 -36.75 -9.17 18.09
N THR A 14 -35.72 -9.82 18.62
CA THR A 14 -34.43 -9.18 18.89
C THR A 14 -33.75 -8.72 17.60
N LEU A 15 -33.73 -9.55 16.55
CA LEU A 15 -33.22 -9.16 15.23
C LEU A 15 -34.00 -7.99 14.62
N PHE A 16 -35.33 -7.99 14.74
CA PHE A 16 -36.19 -6.91 14.28
C PHE A 16 -35.92 -5.60 15.03
N LEU A 17 -35.78 -5.65 16.35
CA LEU A 17 -35.45 -4.48 17.18
C LEU A 17 -34.05 -3.96 16.84
N ILE A 18 -33.05 -4.84 16.72
CA ILE A 18 -31.68 -4.47 16.33
C ILE A 18 -31.67 -3.82 14.95
N SER A 19 -32.37 -4.40 13.97
CA SER A 19 -32.51 -3.83 12.63
C SER A 19 -33.10 -2.43 12.67
N ASN A 20 -34.20 -2.23 13.39
CA ASN A 20 -34.83 -0.91 13.54
C ASN A 20 -33.92 0.11 14.22
N LEU A 21 -33.17 -0.30 15.24
CA LEU A 21 -32.19 0.56 15.91
C LEU A 21 -31.06 0.95 14.97
N VAL A 22 -30.53 0.00 14.18
CA VAL A 22 -29.47 0.27 13.19
C VAL A 22 -29.95 1.23 12.11
N PHE A 23 -31.16 1.05 11.55
CA PHE A 23 -31.70 1.98 10.56
C PHE A 23 -31.99 3.36 11.15
N LYS A 24 -32.48 3.44 12.40
CA LYS A 24 -32.66 4.73 13.10
C LYS A 24 -31.32 5.42 13.35
N ALA A 25 -30.26 4.69 13.67
CA ALA A 25 -28.91 5.23 13.86
C ALA A 25 -28.29 5.75 12.56
N ARG A 26 -28.69 5.21 11.40
CA ARG A 26 -28.24 5.65 10.07
C ARG A 26 -29.01 6.86 9.50
N LYS A 27 -29.64 7.69 10.34
CA LYS A 27 -30.35 8.91 9.92
C LYS A 27 -29.41 10.05 9.57
N LEU A 28 -28.61 9.87 8.52
CA LEU A 28 -27.93 10.97 7.85
C LEU A 28 -28.88 11.53 6.79
N ARG A 29 -29.09 12.86 6.80
CA ARG A 29 -29.92 13.55 5.80
C ARG A 29 -29.05 13.95 4.61
N ASN A 30 -29.69 14.15 3.45
CA ASN A 30 -29.07 14.67 2.24
C ASN A 30 -27.89 13.81 1.74
N LEU A 31 -27.99 12.48 1.89
CA LEU A 31 -27.01 11.58 1.30
C LEU A 31 -27.18 11.49 -0.22
N PRO A 32 -26.09 11.34 -0.98
CA PRO A 32 -26.17 10.91 -2.36
C PRO A 32 -27.00 9.62 -2.51
N PRO A 33 -27.65 9.39 -3.66
CA PRO A 33 -28.44 8.18 -3.93
C PRO A 33 -27.60 6.91 -3.74
N GLY A 34 -28.24 5.75 -3.57
CA GLY A 34 -27.51 4.49 -3.45
C GLY A 34 -28.43 3.27 -3.36
N PRO A 35 -27.86 2.06 -3.51
CA PRO A 35 -28.61 0.82 -3.37
C PRO A 35 -29.16 0.67 -1.94
N PRO A 36 -30.34 0.04 -1.77
CA PRO A 36 -30.86 -0.28 -0.45
C PRO A 36 -29.85 -1.15 0.32
N SER A 37 -29.64 -0.81 1.60
CA SER A 37 -28.64 -1.47 2.46
C SER A 37 -29.32 -2.47 3.39
N LEU A 38 -28.70 -3.64 3.61
CA LEU A 38 -29.17 -4.59 4.61
C LEU A 38 -28.79 -4.13 6.04
N PRO A 39 -29.55 -4.56 7.07
CA PRO A 39 -29.16 -4.36 8.46
C PRO A 39 -27.77 -4.94 8.72
N ILE A 40 -26.99 -4.28 9.59
CA ILE A 40 -25.65 -4.72 10.05
C ILE A 40 -24.58 -4.69 8.94
N ILE A 41 -24.71 -5.49 7.87
CA ILE A 41 -23.70 -5.64 6.81
C ILE A 41 -23.71 -4.54 5.75
N GLY A 42 -24.78 -3.76 5.66
CA GLY A 42 -24.92 -2.69 4.66
C GLY A 42 -24.97 -3.24 3.24
N ASN A 43 -24.19 -2.69 2.32
CA ASN A 43 -24.06 -3.07 0.92
C ASN A 43 -22.89 -4.03 0.64
N LEU A 44 -22.18 -4.53 1.67
CA LEU A 44 -21.02 -5.43 1.48
C LEU A 44 -21.36 -6.68 0.65
N HIS A 45 -22.59 -7.20 0.78
CA HIS A 45 -23.10 -8.35 0.03
C HIS A 45 -23.20 -8.11 -1.48
N HIS A 46 -23.27 -6.86 -1.93
CA HIS A 46 -23.29 -6.51 -3.36
C HIS A 46 -21.88 -6.31 -3.94
N LEU A 47 -20.85 -6.22 -3.10
CA LEU A 47 -19.49 -5.88 -3.54
C LEU A 47 -18.76 -7.11 -4.06
N LYS A 48 -18.72 -7.26 -5.38
CA LYS A 48 -17.90 -8.27 -6.05
C LYS A 48 -16.52 -7.70 -6.36
N ARG A 49 -15.50 -8.56 -6.28
CA ARG A 49 -14.16 -8.21 -6.76
C ARG A 49 -14.08 -8.37 -8.28
N PRO A 50 -13.34 -7.49 -8.98
CA PRO A 50 -12.61 -6.34 -8.44
C PRO A 50 -13.54 -5.16 -8.13
N LEU A 51 -13.30 -4.48 -7.00
CA LEU A 51 -14.24 -3.50 -6.43
C LEU A 51 -14.51 -2.31 -7.37
N HIS A 52 -13.49 -1.81 -8.05
CA HIS A 52 -13.63 -0.67 -8.98
C HIS A 52 -14.64 -0.94 -10.11
N ARG A 53 -14.74 -2.18 -10.62
CA ARG A 53 -15.74 -2.55 -11.64
C ARG A 53 -17.14 -2.57 -11.07
N THR A 54 -17.29 -3.08 -9.85
CA THR A 54 -18.58 -3.04 -9.14
C THR A 54 -19.01 -1.59 -8.90
N PHE A 55 -18.09 -0.71 -8.50
CA PHE A 55 -18.38 0.72 -8.34
C PHE A 55 -18.76 1.38 -9.66
N ASN A 56 -18.10 1.05 -10.76
CA ASN A 56 -18.46 1.55 -12.08
C ASN A 56 -19.87 1.09 -12.53
N ALA A 57 -20.22 -0.18 -12.30
CA ALA A 57 -21.56 -0.66 -12.60
C ALA A 57 -22.64 0.02 -11.73
N LEU A 58 -22.32 0.32 -10.47
CA LEU A 58 -23.21 1.05 -9.57
C LEU A 58 -23.34 2.53 -9.97
N SER A 59 -22.27 3.17 -10.44
CA SER A 59 -22.32 4.57 -10.88
C SER A 59 -23.23 4.75 -12.10
N GLN A 60 -23.26 3.77 -13.02
CA GLN A 60 -24.19 3.75 -14.15
C GLN A 60 -25.67 3.70 -13.72
N LYS A 61 -25.96 3.12 -12.54
CA LYS A 61 -27.33 2.97 -12.04
C LYS A 61 -27.76 4.08 -11.07
N TYR A 62 -26.88 4.51 -10.18
CA TYR A 62 -27.18 5.45 -9.09
C TYR A 62 -26.63 6.85 -9.34
N GLY A 63 -25.85 7.05 -10.40
CA GLY A 63 -25.27 8.34 -10.77
C GLY A 63 -23.79 8.48 -10.39
N ARG A 64 -23.23 9.63 -10.75
CA ARG A 64 -21.80 9.95 -10.63
C ARG A 64 -21.29 10.05 -9.19
N VAL A 65 -22.18 10.35 -8.25
CA VAL A 65 -21.89 10.38 -6.81
C VAL A 65 -22.96 9.58 -6.11
N PHE A 66 -22.57 8.54 -5.38
CA PHE A 66 -23.51 7.64 -4.73
C PHE A 66 -22.98 7.13 -3.39
N SER A 67 -23.90 6.73 -2.52
CA SER A 67 -23.61 6.27 -1.16
C SER A 67 -23.71 4.76 -1.04
N LEU A 68 -22.80 4.18 -0.25
CA LEU A 68 -22.79 2.79 0.16
C LEU A 68 -22.57 2.71 1.67
N TRP A 69 -23.09 1.67 2.29
CA TRP A 69 -22.82 1.31 3.68
C TRP A 69 -21.91 0.09 3.71
N PHE A 70 -20.68 0.23 4.17
CA PHE A 70 -19.79 -0.90 4.42
C PHE A 70 -19.95 -1.28 5.88
N GLY A 71 -20.80 -2.29 6.15
CA GLY A 71 -21.20 -2.60 7.52
C GLY A 71 -21.81 -1.38 8.20
N SER A 72 -21.20 -0.89 9.27
CA SER A 72 -21.62 0.33 9.99
C SER A 72 -21.10 1.64 9.41
N ARG A 73 -20.26 1.61 8.37
CA ARG A 73 -19.53 2.77 7.87
C ARG A 73 -20.10 3.30 6.57
N LEU A 74 -20.39 4.61 6.51
CA LEU A 74 -20.78 5.27 5.26
C LEU A 74 -19.56 5.44 4.35
N VAL A 75 -19.73 5.09 3.08
CA VAL A 75 -18.77 5.26 2.00
C VAL A 75 -19.46 6.03 0.88
N VAL A 76 -18.85 7.13 0.43
CA VAL A 76 -19.32 7.87 -0.74
C VAL A 76 -18.36 7.59 -1.88
N VAL A 77 -18.90 7.17 -3.03
CA VAL A 77 -18.13 6.91 -4.23
C VAL A 77 -18.35 8.06 -5.19
N VAL A 78 -17.25 8.64 -5.68
CA VAL A 78 -17.23 9.68 -6.71
C VAL A 78 -16.65 9.05 -7.97
N SER A 79 -17.42 9.06 -9.06
CA SER A 79 -17.10 8.41 -10.35
C SER A 79 -17.22 9.38 -11.52
N SER A 80 -16.86 10.65 -11.31
CA SER A 80 -16.86 11.67 -12.35
C SER A 80 -15.71 12.65 -12.14
N SER A 81 -15.08 13.05 -13.25
CA SER A 81 -13.91 13.91 -13.26
C SER A 81 -14.19 15.28 -12.66
N SER A 82 -15.31 15.92 -13.02
CA SER A 82 -15.68 17.25 -12.51
C SER A 82 -15.91 17.27 -11.00
N GLU A 83 -16.60 16.26 -10.46
CA GLU A 83 -16.88 16.12 -9.03
C GLU A 83 -15.60 15.75 -8.28
N PHE A 84 -14.75 14.90 -8.87
CA PHE A 84 -13.43 14.60 -8.32
C PHE A 84 -12.57 15.85 -8.22
N GLN A 85 -12.52 16.69 -9.25
CA GLN A 85 -11.79 17.96 -9.21
C GLN A 85 -12.27 18.85 -8.06
N GLN A 86 -13.58 18.95 -7.83
CA GLN A 86 -14.13 19.72 -6.71
C GLN A 86 -13.73 19.16 -5.34
N CYS A 87 -13.58 17.84 -5.20
CA CYS A 87 -13.11 17.21 -3.97
C CYS A 87 -11.65 17.58 -3.65
N PHE A 88 -10.78 17.64 -4.66
CA PHE A 88 -9.33 17.85 -4.49
C PHE A 88 -8.87 19.30 -4.73
N THR A 89 -9.81 20.24 -4.93
CA THR A 89 -9.52 21.67 -5.04
C THR A 89 -10.29 22.48 -4.01
N LYS A 90 -11.60 22.63 -4.19
CA LYS A 90 -12.45 23.47 -3.33
C LYS A 90 -12.66 22.90 -1.93
N ASN A 91 -12.65 21.57 -1.80
CA ASN A 91 -12.97 20.86 -0.55
C ASN A 91 -11.82 19.98 -0.05
N ASP A 92 -10.60 20.23 -0.54
CA ASP A 92 -9.42 19.40 -0.33
C ASP A 92 -9.10 19.19 1.15
N VAL A 93 -9.10 20.26 1.96
CA VAL A 93 -8.80 20.22 3.40
C VAL A 93 -9.83 19.42 4.18
N VAL A 94 -11.13 19.59 3.88
CA VAL A 94 -12.22 18.90 4.60
C VAL A 94 -12.20 17.39 4.28
N LEU A 95 -11.83 17.04 3.05
CA LEU A 95 -11.77 15.65 2.56
C LEU A 95 -10.40 14.99 2.73
N ALA A 96 -9.38 15.71 3.22
CA ALA A 96 -8.03 15.18 3.40
C ALA A 96 -7.89 14.20 4.56
N ASN A 97 -8.90 14.08 5.43
CA ASN A 97 -8.86 13.21 6.61
C ASN A 97 -8.81 11.71 6.26
N ARG A 98 -8.09 10.94 7.08
CA ARG A 98 -7.93 9.50 6.89
C ARG A 98 -8.94 8.70 7.72
N PRO A 99 -9.56 7.66 7.14
CA PRO A 99 -10.33 6.67 7.88
C PRO A 99 -9.55 6.08 9.06
N ARG A 100 -10.14 6.09 10.26
CA ARG A 100 -9.56 5.42 11.45
C ARG A 100 -9.75 3.89 11.39
N PHE A 101 -8.92 3.20 10.61
CA PHE A 101 -8.83 1.74 10.56
C PHE A 101 -7.93 1.16 11.66
N LEU A 102 -8.09 -0.11 11.99
CA LEU A 102 -7.23 -0.81 12.96
C LEU A 102 -5.75 -0.82 12.55
N SER A 103 -5.47 -0.92 11.25
CA SER A 103 -4.09 -0.77 10.71
C SER A 103 -3.50 0.60 11.08
N GLY A 104 -4.32 1.65 11.04
CA GLY A 104 -3.95 2.99 11.51
C GLY A 104 -3.50 3.03 12.97
N LYS A 105 -4.20 2.29 13.83
CA LYS A 105 -3.87 2.20 15.25
C LYS A 105 -2.57 1.44 15.50
N TYR A 106 -2.43 0.26 14.90
CA TYR A 106 -1.36 -0.68 15.22
C TYR A 106 -0.13 -0.57 14.33
N ILE A 107 -0.29 -0.46 13.01
CA ILE A 107 0.82 -0.37 12.04
C ILE A 107 1.29 1.08 11.91
N PHE A 108 0.37 2.04 11.81
CA PHE A 108 0.70 3.45 11.55
C PHE A 108 0.91 4.29 12.82
N TYR A 109 1.54 3.70 13.84
CA TYR A 109 1.94 4.38 15.07
C TYR A 109 0.81 5.24 15.67
N ASN A 110 -0.36 4.63 15.86
CA ASN A 110 -1.56 5.33 16.33
C ASN A 110 -1.91 6.57 15.48
N TYR A 111 -1.97 6.39 14.15
CA TYR A 111 -2.38 7.39 13.16
C TYR A 111 -1.44 8.60 13.09
N THR A 112 -0.14 8.39 13.32
CA THR A 112 0.87 9.45 13.28
C THR A 112 1.75 9.40 12.04
N THR A 113 1.63 8.41 11.15
CA THR A 113 2.38 8.39 9.88
C THR A 113 1.71 9.26 8.82
N LEU A 114 2.42 9.57 7.74
CA LEU A 114 1.92 10.38 6.63
C LEU A 114 0.66 9.78 5.97
N GLY A 115 0.61 8.44 5.84
CA GLY A 115 -0.53 7.73 5.27
C GLY A 115 -1.70 7.54 6.23
N GLY A 116 -1.45 7.59 7.55
CA GLY A 116 -2.44 7.31 8.59
C GLY A 116 -3.01 8.52 9.32
N SER A 117 -2.37 9.68 9.23
CA SER A 117 -2.79 10.90 9.94
C SER A 117 -3.88 11.68 9.21
N SER A 118 -4.76 12.29 9.99
CA SER A 118 -5.72 13.30 9.53
C SER A 118 -5.00 14.60 9.17
N TYR A 119 -5.64 15.42 8.33
CA TYR A 119 -5.11 16.74 8.01
C TYR A 119 -4.99 17.59 9.29
N GLY A 120 -3.87 18.30 9.42
CA GLY A 120 -3.53 19.05 10.61
C GLY A 120 -2.08 19.51 10.57
N GLU A 121 -1.62 20.16 11.62
CA GLU A 121 -0.22 20.63 11.74
C GLU A 121 0.78 19.48 11.63
N HIS A 122 0.55 18.38 12.36
CA HIS A 122 1.39 17.19 12.31
C HIS A 122 1.53 16.63 10.88
N TRP A 123 0.41 16.44 10.18
CA TRP A 123 0.42 15.94 8.80
C TRP A 123 1.13 16.91 7.85
N ARG A 124 0.91 18.23 7.98
CA ARG A 124 1.59 19.25 7.17
C ARG A 124 3.10 19.21 7.39
N ASN A 125 3.56 19.06 8.64
CA ASN A 125 4.97 18.93 8.95
C ASN A 125 5.58 17.66 8.32
N LEU A 126 4.91 16.50 8.45
CA LEU A 126 5.34 15.26 7.79
C LEU A 126 5.42 15.43 6.27
N ARG A 127 4.43 16.09 5.66
CA ARG A 127 4.40 16.35 4.22
C ARG A 127 5.57 17.24 3.79
N ARG A 128 5.89 18.27 4.58
CA ARG A 128 7.05 19.14 4.37
C ARG A 128 8.36 18.37 4.43
N ILE A 129 8.60 17.60 5.50
CA ILE A 129 9.80 16.76 5.67
C ILE A 129 9.93 15.79 4.48
N THR A 130 8.83 15.12 4.13
CA THR A 130 8.83 14.18 3.00
C THR A 130 9.22 14.87 1.69
N ALA A 131 8.67 16.04 1.40
CA ALA A 131 8.93 16.75 0.15
C ALA A 131 10.36 17.31 0.06
N LEU A 132 10.91 17.83 1.17
CA LEU A 132 12.20 18.50 1.18
C LEU A 132 13.37 17.53 1.43
N ASP A 133 13.24 16.67 2.43
CA ASP A 133 14.36 15.90 2.98
C ASP A 133 14.39 14.45 2.45
N VAL A 134 13.26 13.95 1.96
CA VAL A 134 13.14 12.54 1.50
C VAL A 134 13.01 12.45 -0.02
N LEU A 135 12.09 13.20 -0.62
CA LEU A 135 11.69 13.10 -2.01
C LEU A 135 12.00 14.34 -2.86
N SER A 136 12.90 15.21 -2.39
CA SER A 136 13.33 16.33 -3.24
C SER A 136 14.13 15.83 -4.44
N ASN A 137 14.14 16.61 -5.52
CA ASN A 137 14.89 16.27 -6.74
C ASN A 137 16.37 15.96 -6.45
N HIS A 138 16.99 16.72 -5.55
CA HIS A 138 18.37 16.48 -5.13
C HIS A 138 18.54 15.09 -4.49
N ARG A 139 17.67 14.72 -3.53
CA ARG A 139 17.71 13.41 -2.87
C ARG A 139 17.46 12.28 -3.87
N ILE A 140 16.43 12.40 -4.71
CA ILE A 140 16.10 11.40 -5.75
C ILE A 140 17.27 11.19 -6.71
N ASN A 141 17.94 12.27 -7.14
CA ASN A 141 19.10 12.20 -8.04
C ASN A 141 20.32 11.59 -7.36
N SER A 142 20.53 11.86 -6.07
CA SER A 142 21.62 11.24 -5.30
C SER A 142 21.49 9.71 -5.22
N PHE A 143 20.28 9.18 -5.37
CA PHE A 143 19.99 7.73 -5.40
C PHE A 143 19.93 7.13 -6.82
N SER A 144 20.27 7.89 -7.86
CA SER A 144 20.24 7.40 -9.25
C SER A 144 21.12 6.18 -9.47
N GLY A 145 22.28 6.11 -8.80
CA GLY A 145 23.18 4.96 -8.85
C GLY A 145 22.54 3.67 -8.32
N ILE A 146 21.76 3.75 -7.24
CA ILE A 146 21.03 2.60 -6.67
C ILE A 146 20.04 2.06 -7.69
N ARG A 147 19.21 2.94 -8.28
CA ARG A 147 18.21 2.53 -9.28
C ARG A 147 18.86 1.90 -10.51
N ARG A 148 19.95 2.50 -11.00
CA ARG A 148 20.71 1.95 -12.13
C ARG A 148 21.25 0.56 -11.82
N ASP A 149 21.86 0.38 -10.64
CA ASP A 149 22.43 -0.90 -10.23
C ASP A 149 21.35 -1.99 -10.08
N GLU A 150 20.22 -1.71 -9.42
CA GLU A 150 19.12 -2.68 -9.32
C GLU A 150 18.52 -3.04 -10.69
N THR A 151 18.32 -2.06 -11.57
CA THR A 151 17.82 -2.29 -12.92
C THR A 151 18.82 -3.10 -13.74
N GLN A 152 20.11 -2.79 -13.67
CA GLN A 152 21.16 -3.53 -14.37
C GLN A 152 21.18 -4.99 -13.91
N ARG A 153 21.09 -5.24 -12.60
CA ARG A 153 21.05 -6.61 -12.05
C ARG A 153 19.85 -7.40 -12.55
N LEU A 154 18.67 -6.78 -12.61
CA LEU A 154 17.50 -7.41 -13.18
C LEU A 154 17.74 -7.79 -14.66
N ILE A 155 18.28 -6.85 -15.45
CA ILE A 155 18.58 -7.08 -16.87
C ILE A 155 19.59 -8.23 -17.04
N THR A 156 20.66 -8.25 -16.25
CA THR A 156 21.67 -9.31 -16.30
C THR A 156 21.06 -10.67 -15.96
N LYS A 157 20.26 -10.77 -14.90
CA LYS A 157 19.57 -12.02 -14.53
C LYS A 157 18.64 -12.51 -15.65
N LEU A 158 17.88 -11.60 -16.27
CA LEU A 158 17.02 -11.92 -17.41
C LEU A 158 17.83 -12.39 -18.63
N ALA A 159 18.99 -11.78 -18.88
CA ALA A 159 19.90 -12.17 -19.96
C ALA A 159 20.51 -13.56 -19.75
N GLU A 160 20.91 -13.88 -18.51
CA GLU A 160 21.44 -15.19 -18.13
C GLU A 160 20.39 -16.30 -18.30
N GLU A 161 19.16 -16.05 -17.83
CA GLU A 161 18.02 -16.98 -17.97
C GLU A 161 17.60 -17.19 -19.44
N SER A 162 17.83 -16.21 -20.32
CA SER A 162 17.51 -16.25 -21.75
C SER A 162 18.75 -16.39 -22.67
N SER A 163 19.84 -16.94 -22.13
CA SER A 163 21.16 -16.95 -22.78
C SER A 163 21.28 -17.91 -23.98
N LYS A 164 20.48 -18.98 -24.03
CA LYS A 164 20.57 -20.01 -25.08
C LYS A 164 19.52 -19.85 -26.18
N ASP A 165 18.27 -19.60 -25.79
CA ASP A 165 17.16 -19.33 -26.70
C ASP A 165 16.03 -18.59 -25.94
N TYR A 166 14.85 -18.50 -26.53
CA TYR A 166 13.65 -18.06 -25.84
C TYR A 166 13.43 -18.86 -24.54
N ALA A 167 13.35 -18.14 -23.42
CA ALA A 167 13.05 -18.68 -22.11
C ALA A 167 11.76 -18.04 -21.58
N GLU A 168 10.87 -18.85 -20.99
CA GLU A 168 9.74 -18.32 -20.24
C GLU A 168 10.23 -17.82 -18.88
N VAL A 169 10.00 -16.55 -18.59
CA VAL A 169 10.44 -15.92 -17.34
C VAL A 169 9.26 -15.29 -16.60
N GLU A 170 9.22 -15.49 -15.28
CA GLU A 170 8.25 -14.86 -14.38
C GLU A 170 8.76 -13.46 -13.97
N LEU A 171 8.04 -12.41 -14.36
CA LEU A 171 8.46 -11.01 -14.19
C LEU A 171 7.91 -10.37 -12.90
N THR A 172 6.78 -10.82 -12.37
CA THR A 172 6.12 -10.21 -11.21
C THR A 172 7.03 -10.26 -9.98
N SER A 173 7.60 -11.43 -9.64
CA SER A 173 8.51 -11.53 -8.49
C SER A 173 9.79 -10.72 -8.71
N LYS A 174 10.36 -10.76 -9.92
CA LYS A 174 11.60 -10.05 -10.24
C LYS A 174 11.45 -8.53 -10.17
N LEU A 175 10.32 -7.99 -10.63
CA LEU A 175 9.99 -6.56 -10.52
C LEU A 175 9.72 -6.16 -9.07
N PHE A 176 9.06 -7.01 -8.29
CA PHE A 176 8.86 -6.79 -6.87
C PHE A 176 10.19 -6.74 -6.12
N ASP A 177 11.07 -7.72 -6.33
CA ASP A 177 12.40 -7.79 -5.71
C ASP A 177 13.25 -6.55 -6.05
N MET A 178 13.25 -6.13 -7.32
CA MET A 178 13.97 -4.94 -7.78
C MET A 178 13.44 -3.67 -7.10
N THR A 179 12.12 -3.46 -7.10
CA THR A 179 11.51 -2.25 -6.51
C THR A 179 11.65 -2.21 -5.00
N PHE A 180 11.53 -3.36 -4.33
CA PHE A 180 11.78 -3.49 -2.90
C PHE A 180 13.21 -3.12 -2.55
N ASN A 181 14.20 -3.72 -3.23
CA ASN A 181 15.60 -3.44 -2.99
C ASN A 181 15.97 -1.98 -3.30
N ASN A 182 15.40 -1.39 -4.35
CA ASN A 182 15.53 0.03 -4.64
C ASN A 182 15.14 0.90 -3.43
N ILE A 183 13.95 0.67 -2.89
CA ILE A 183 13.43 1.45 -1.75
C ILE A 183 14.24 1.17 -0.49
N MET A 184 14.54 -0.09 -0.16
CA MET A 184 15.32 -0.40 1.04
C MET A 184 16.75 0.12 1.00
N ARG A 185 17.42 0.08 -0.15
CA ARG A 185 18.74 0.67 -0.32
C ARG A 185 18.70 2.19 -0.22
N MET A 186 17.64 2.85 -0.68
CA MET A 186 17.45 4.28 -0.44
C MET A 186 17.20 4.60 1.05
N ILE A 187 16.46 3.74 1.75
CA ILE A 187 16.11 3.94 3.16
C ILE A 187 17.31 3.72 4.09
N SER A 188 17.94 2.54 4.01
CA SER A 188 18.97 2.06 4.94
C SER A 188 20.27 1.60 4.26
N GLY A 189 20.34 1.65 2.94
CA GLY A 189 21.51 1.17 2.20
C GLY A 189 21.59 -0.36 2.05
N LYS A 190 20.60 -1.11 2.56
CA LYS A 190 20.60 -2.57 2.59
C LYS A 190 19.72 -3.22 1.51
N ARG A 191 20.16 -4.37 1.03
CA ARG A 191 19.46 -5.27 0.11
C ARG A 191 18.95 -6.51 0.85
N TYR A 192 17.69 -6.88 0.65
CA TYR A 192 17.05 -8.02 1.33
C TYR A 192 16.53 -9.11 0.38
N TYR A 193 16.47 -8.81 -0.91
CA TYR A 193 16.00 -9.73 -1.96
C TYR A 193 17.11 -10.08 -2.96
N GLY A 194 17.04 -11.28 -3.52
CA GLY A 194 18.07 -11.87 -4.41
C GLY A 194 19.07 -12.78 -3.70
N GLU A 195 19.83 -13.54 -4.49
CA GLU A 195 20.95 -14.39 -4.03
C GLU A 195 22.14 -13.56 -3.52
N ASP A 196 22.22 -12.32 -3.98
CA ASP A 196 23.21 -11.31 -3.64
C ASP A 196 22.73 -10.37 -2.51
N CYS A 197 21.83 -10.83 -1.64
CA CYS A 197 21.35 -10.01 -0.51
C CYS A 197 22.39 -9.88 0.60
N ASP A 198 22.32 -8.79 1.37
CA ASP A 198 23.28 -8.48 2.45
C ASP A 198 23.06 -9.32 3.71
N MET A 199 22.06 -10.20 3.70
CA MET A 199 21.70 -11.04 4.84
C MET A 199 22.53 -12.32 4.80
N GLU A 200 23.41 -12.50 5.79
CA GLU A 200 24.25 -13.70 5.90
C GLU A 200 23.43 -14.95 6.23
N ASP A 201 22.34 -14.81 7.00
CA ASP A 201 21.44 -15.90 7.36
C ASP A 201 20.20 -15.93 6.45
N VAL A 202 20.06 -17.01 5.68
CA VAL A 202 18.90 -17.32 4.82
C VAL A 202 17.60 -17.30 5.62
N ARG A 203 17.62 -17.74 6.89
CA ARG A 203 16.43 -17.74 7.76
C ARG A 203 16.01 -16.34 8.14
N GLU A 204 16.97 -15.46 8.42
CA GLU A 204 16.70 -14.05 8.74
C GLU A 204 16.09 -13.33 7.54
N ALA A 205 16.65 -13.54 6.34
CA ALA A 205 16.08 -13.03 5.10
C ALA A 205 14.64 -13.52 4.89
N SER A 206 14.39 -14.82 5.08
CA SER A 206 13.05 -15.41 4.92
C SER A 206 12.03 -14.81 5.90
N GLN A 207 12.38 -14.71 7.20
CA GLN A 207 11.52 -14.11 8.21
C GLN A 207 11.20 -12.64 7.93
N PHE A 208 12.19 -11.89 7.41
CA PHE A 208 12.00 -10.52 6.99
C PHE A 208 11.01 -10.40 5.83
N ARG A 209 11.15 -11.24 4.79
CA ARG A 209 10.24 -11.25 3.64
C ARG A 209 8.82 -11.64 4.06
N GLU A 210 8.67 -12.60 4.96
CA GLU A 210 7.37 -12.99 5.52
C GLU A 210 6.73 -11.82 6.28
N MET A 211 7.50 -11.14 7.13
CA MET A 211 7.05 -9.95 7.84
C MET A 211 6.59 -8.85 6.86
N VAL A 212 7.37 -8.54 5.83
CA VAL A 212 7.01 -7.53 4.81
C VAL A 212 5.73 -7.92 4.08
N SER A 213 5.58 -9.19 3.69
CA SER A 213 4.37 -9.68 3.02
C SER A 213 3.14 -9.53 3.90
N GLU A 214 3.21 -9.94 5.17
CA GLU A 214 2.12 -9.77 6.12
C GLU A 214 1.79 -8.28 6.36
N LEU A 215 2.83 -7.44 6.48
CA LEU A 215 2.70 -6.00 6.66
C LEU A 215 1.96 -5.34 5.49
N LEU A 216 2.33 -5.66 4.24
CA LEU A 216 1.65 -5.16 3.04
C LEU A 216 0.18 -5.59 3.01
N GLN A 217 -0.11 -6.85 3.34
CA GLN A 217 -1.47 -7.40 3.36
C GLN A 217 -2.37 -6.72 4.41
N LEU A 218 -1.85 -6.50 5.62
CA LEU A 218 -2.62 -5.97 6.76
C LEU A 218 -2.73 -4.44 6.77
N SER A 219 -1.85 -3.74 6.06
CA SER A 219 -1.85 -2.26 6.00
C SER A 219 -3.02 -1.68 5.19
N GLY A 220 -3.61 -2.46 4.28
CA GLY A 220 -4.67 -2.04 3.37
C GLY A 220 -6.06 -1.85 4.00
N ALA A 221 -6.96 -1.22 3.24
CA ALA A 221 -8.36 -0.95 3.62
C ALA A 221 -9.33 -2.10 3.26
N ASN A 222 -8.89 -3.35 3.43
CA ASN A 222 -9.60 -4.56 3.01
C ASN A 222 -10.08 -5.45 4.18
N ASN A 223 -9.80 -5.06 5.43
CA ASN A 223 -10.17 -5.84 6.60
C ASN A 223 -11.67 -5.71 6.90
N ARG A 224 -12.38 -6.84 7.00
CA ARG A 224 -13.82 -6.87 7.29
C ARG A 224 -14.16 -6.25 8.64
N THR A 225 -13.28 -6.45 9.61
CA THR A 225 -13.38 -5.97 10.99
C THR A 225 -13.44 -4.44 11.07
N ASP A 226 -12.86 -3.72 10.11
CA ASP A 226 -12.92 -2.25 10.05
C ASP A 226 -14.32 -1.71 9.72
N PHE A 227 -15.20 -2.57 9.19
CA PHE A 227 -16.56 -2.22 8.77
C PHE A 227 -17.63 -2.81 9.69
N MET A 228 -17.29 -3.83 10.49
CA MET A 228 -18.25 -4.60 11.29
C MET A 228 -17.84 -4.58 12.79
N PRO A 229 -18.43 -3.70 13.61
CA PRO A 229 -18.05 -3.53 15.03
C PRO A 229 -18.13 -4.81 15.86
N LEU A 230 -19.09 -5.69 15.58
CA LEU A 230 -19.22 -6.99 16.27
C LEU A 230 -18.02 -7.90 16.00
N PHE A 231 -17.48 -7.89 14.77
CA PHE A 231 -16.29 -8.67 14.43
C PHE A 231 -15.04 -8.09 15.10
N ALA A 232 -15.01 -6.77 15.33
CA ALA A 232 -13.94 -6.12 16.07
C ALA A 232 -13.96 -6.50 17.56
N LEU A 233 -15.15 -6.66 18.15
CA LEU A 233 -15.30 -7.07 19.55
C LEU A 233 -14.82 -8.51 19.78
N LEU A 234 -15.09 -9.41 18.82
CA LEU A 234 -14.76 -10.84 18.91
C LEU A 234 -13.37 -11.20 18.39
N ASP A 235 -12.57 -10.21 17.97
CA ASP A 235 -11.29 -10.42 17.27
C ASP A 235 -11.37 -11.43 16.12
N PHE A 236 -12.36 -11.24 15.24
CA PHE A 236 -12.61 -12.13 14.11
C PHE A 236 -11.33 -12.30 13.25
N GLU A 237 -11.06 -13.54 12.84
CA GLU A 237 -9.83 -13.95 12.12
C GLU A 237 -8.52 -13.64 12.87
N ASN A 238 -8.57 -13.41 14.19
CA ASN A 238 -7.43 -12.99 15.03
C ASN A 238 -6.75 -11.71 14.50
N LEU A 239 -7.49 -10.82 13.83
CA LEU A 239 -6.94 -9.67 13.15
C LEU A 239 -6.17 -8.74 14.10
N LYS A 240 -6.72 -8.43 15.27
CA LYS A 240 -6.08 -7.57 16.27
C LYS A 240 -4.79 -8.20 16.76
N LYS A 241 -4.79 -9.50 17.07
CA LYS A 241 -3.58 -10.23 17.48
C LYS A 241 -2.50 -10.19 16.39
N ARG A 242 -2.87 -10.41 15.13
CA ARG A 242 -1.95 -10.31 13.99
C ARG A 242 -1.39 -8.90 13.82
N LEU A 243 -2.24 -7.87 13.94
CA LEU A 243 -1.85 -6.46 13.88
C LEU A 243 -0.89 -6.06 15.01
N ILE A 244 -1.08 -6.58 16.23
CA ILE A 244 -0.16 -6.37 17.35
C ILE A 244 1.19 -7.04 17.07
N ASN A 245 1.17 -8.30 16.64
CA ASN A 245 2.38 -9.05 16.33
C ASN A 245 3.20 -8.37 15.22
N ILE A 246 2.55 -7.97 14.12
CA ILE A 246 3.25 -7.31 13.01
C ILE A 246 3.77 -5.92 13.39
N ARG A 247 3.04 -5.18 14.25
CA ARG A 247 3.52 -3.92 14.83
C ARG A 247 4.83 -4.15 15.57
N ASP A 248 4.88 -5.13 16.46
CA ASP A 248 6.04 -5.36 17.32
C ASP A 248 7.27 -5.79 16.50
N LYS A 249 7.07 -6.69 15.53
CA LYS A 249 8.12 -7.10 14.57
C LYS A 249 8.64 -5.91 13.75
N THR A 250 7.73 -5.13 13.15
CA THR A 250 8.09 -3.98 12.31
C THR A 250 8.79 -2.89 13.12
N ASP A 251 8.33 -2.62 14.34
CA ASP A 251 8.96 -1.63 15.21
C ASP A 251 10.36 -2.05 15.66
N ALA A 252 10.54 -3.32 16.02
CA ALA A 252 11.85 -3.88 16.33
C ALA A 252 12.80 -3.76 15.14
N PHE A 253 12.34 -4.11 13.93
CA PHE A 253 13.13 -3.98 12.70
C PHE A 253 13.56 -2.53 12.43
N LEU A 254 12.63 -1.58 12.42
CA LEU A 254 12.93 -0.18 12.11
C LEU A 254 13.83 0.46 13.18
N ARG A 255 13.65 0.09 14.45
CA ARG A 255 14.54 0.51 15.54
C ARG A 255 15.95 -0.05 15.36
N ALA A 256 16.09 -1.32 15.02
CA ALA A 256 17.39 -1.93 14.77
C ALA A 256 18.15 -1.21 13.63
N LEU A 257 17.44 -0.84 12.56
CA LEU A 257 18.01 -0.02 11.48
C LEU A 257 18.51 1.34 11.98
N ILE A 258 17.68 2.09 12.71
CA ILE A 258 18.08 3.40 13.24
C ILE A 258 19.33 3.28 14.13
N GLU A 259 19.37 2.30 15.03
CA GLU A 259 20.51 2.11 15.91
C GLU A 259 21.78 1.69 15.18
N GLU A 260 21.67 0.89 14.13
CA GLU A 260 22.81 0.56 13.26
C GLU A 260 23.38 1.83 12.60
N HIS A 261 22.53 2.70 12.07
CA HIS A 261 22.96 3.95 11.45
C HIS A 261 23.60 4.91 12.47
N ARG A 262 23.06 5.00 13.69
CA ARG A 262 23.68 5.74 14.81
C ARG A 262 25.09 5.23 15.11
N LYS A 263 25.28 3.91 15.20
CA LYS A 263 26.61 3.30 15.42
C LYS A 263 27.58 3.59 14.26
N LYS A 264 27.14 3.44 13.00
CA LYS A 264 27.97 3.76 11.83
C LYS A 264 28.41 5.21 11.80
N LYS A 265 27.54 6.14 12.21
CA LYS A 265 27.86 7.57 12.30
C LYS A 265 28.94 7.86 13.33
N GLN A 266 28.93 7.19 14.49
CA GLN A 266 29.97 7.33 15.53
C GLN A 266 31.37 6.95 15.02
N VAL A 267 31.44 5.94 14.14
CA VAL A 267 32.69 5.47 13.52
C VAL A 267 33.01 6.20 12.21
N LYS A 268 32.29 7.28 11.87
CA LYS A 268 32.43 8.07 10.63
C LYS A 268 32.28 7.24 9.33
N GLN A 269 31.45 6.20 9.37
CA GLN A 269 31.11 5.34 8.23
C GLN A 269 29.68 5.60 7.71
N SER A 270 29.11 6.79 7.97
CA SER A 270 27.75 7.12 7.53
C SER A 270 27.64 7.12 6.01
N THR A 271 26.62 6.45 5.48
CA THR A 271 26.34 6.41 4.05
C THR A 271 25.36 7.52 3.66
N ASN A 272 25.13 7.72 2.36
CA ASN A 272 24.10 8.65 1.88
C ASN A 272 22.75 7.93 1.83
N THR A 273 22.13 7.66 2.97
CA THR A 273 20.77 7.05 3.04
C THR A 273 19.74 8.05 3.55
N MET A 274 18.45 7.69 3.43
CA MET A 274 17.37 8.48 4.05
C MET A 274 17.52 8.52 5.58
N ILE A 275 17.81 7.38 6.22
CA ILE A 275 17.96 7.33 7.68
C ILE A 275 19.14 8.20 8.12
N ASP A 276 20.30 8.11 7.47
CA ASP A 276 21.46 8.94 7.80
C ASP A 276 21.15 10.44 7.71
N HIS A 277 20.46 10.84 6.64
CA HIS A 277 20.07 12.23 6.44
C HIS A 277 19.11 12.72 7.52
N LEU A 278 18.05 11.95 7.84
CA LEU A 278 17.09 12.34 8.86
C LEU A 278 17.72 12.33 10.27
N LEU A 279 18.64 11.41 10.57
CA LEU A 279 19.39 11.41 11.82
C LEU A 279 20.34 12.61 11.93
N SER A 280 20.90 13.10 10.81
CA SER A 280 21.67 14.35 10.82
C SER A 280 20.80 15.57 11.14
N LEU A 281 19.57 15.62 10.64
CA LEU A 281 18.62 16.69 10.95
C LEU A 281 18.12 16.61 12.39
N GLN A 282 17.95 15.39 12.93
CA GLN A 282 17.58 15.13 14.32
C GLN A 282 18.55 15.77 15.32
N GLU A 283 19.85 15.88 15.03
CA GLU A 283 20.81 16.54 15.93
C GLU A 283 20.53 18.04 16.10
N SER A 284 20.07 18.69 15.04
CA SER A 284 19.73 20.12 15.05
C SER A 284 18.29 20.42 15.47
N GLN A 285 17.37 19.49 15.18
CA GLN A 285 15.93 19.67 15.37
C GLN A 285 15.28 18.38 15.93
N PRO A 286 15.64 17.97 17.16
CA PRO A 286 15.23 16.68 17.72
C PRO A 286 13.71 16.51 17.84
N ASP A 287 12.99 17.61 18.10
CA ASP A 287 11.53 17.60 18.22
C ASP A 287 10.81 17.38 16.88
N TYR A 288 11.45 17.75 15.76
CA TYR A 288 10.87 17.60 14.41
C TYR A 288 11.19 16.27 13.74
N TYR A 289 12.31 15.65 14.12
CA TYR A 289 12.82 14.40 13.53
C TYR A 289 12.93 13.31 14.60
N THR A 290 11.89 13.12 15.42
CA THR A 290 11.86 12.05 16.43
C THR A 290 12.00 10.66 15.82
N ASP A 291 12.45 9.68 16.60
CA ASP A 291 12.57 8.28 16.14
C ASP A 291 11.25 7.75 15.57
N GLN A 292 10.13 8.10 16.19
CA GLN A 292 8.82 7.69 15.68
C GLN A 292 8.53 8.30 14.29
N ILE A 293 8.92 9.55 14.03
CA ILE A 293 8.77 10.18 12.71
C ILE A 293 9.69 9.49 11.70
N ILE A 294 10.96 9.26 12.03
CA ILE A 294 11.91 8.60 11.13
C ILE A 294 11.42 7.19 10.78
N LYS A 295 11.02 6.39 11.78
CA LYS A 295 10.42 5.06 11.58
C LYS A 295 9.15 5.14 10.73
N GLY A 296 8.26 6.08 11.03
CA GLY A 296 7.01 6.27 10.29
C GLY A 296 7.21 6.65 8.82
N LEU A 297 8.22 7.48 8.52
CA LEU A 297 8.58 7.85 7.16
C LEU A 297 9.23 6.68 6.42
N ALA A 298 10.16 5.95 7.05
CA ALA A 298 10.76 4.73 6.47
C ALA A 298 9.69 3.68 6.15
N LEU A 299 8.76 3.43 7.08
CA LEU A 299 7.61 2.56 6.89
C LEU A 299 6.72 3.03 5.72
N GLY A 300 6.43 4.33 5.67
CA GLY A 300 5.63 4.91 4.59
C GLY A 300 6.27 4.76 3.21
N MET A 301 7.58 4.99 3.12
CA MET A 301 8.37 4.80 1.89
C MET A 301 8.38 3.35 1.44
N LEU A 302 8.58 2.40 2.38
CA LEU A 302 8.58 0.97 2.10
C LEU A 302 7.24 0.50 1.53
N LEU A 303 6.14 0.84 2.22
CA LEU A 303 4.79 0.42 1.85
C LEU A 303 4.32 1.06 0.54
N ALA A 304 4.51 2.37 0.39
CA ALA A 304 4.01 3.08 -0.77
C ALA A 304 4.89 2.88 -2.01
N GLY A 305 6.20 2.73 -1.85
CA GLY A 305 7.16 2.71 -2.95
C GLY A 305 7.37 1.35 -3.60
N THR A 306 7.08 0.25 -2.90
CA THR A 306 7.34 -1.11 -3.40
C THR A 306 6.24 -1.60 -4.35
N ASP A 307 5.06 -1.92 -3.82
CA ASP A 307 4.02 -2.64 -4.57
C ASP A 307 3.45 -1.79 -5.73
N SER A 308 3.28 -0.48 -5.52
CA SER A 308 2.79 0.44 -6.55
C SER A 308 3.72 0.48 -7.78
N SER A 309 5.04 0.59 -7.55
CA SER A 309 6.05 0.62 -8.61
C SER A 309 6.15 -0.73 -9.31
N ALA A 310 6.17 -1.83 -8.55
CA ALA A 310 6.24 -3.19 -9.10
C ALA A 310 5.05 -3.47 -10.03
N VAL A 311 3.83 -3.19 -9.56
CA VAL A 311 2.60 -3.40 -10.32
C VAL A 311 2.54 -2.47 -11.55
N THR A 312 3.00 -1.23 -11.43
CA THR A 312 3.05 -0.30 -12.58
C THR A 312 3.98 -0.83 -13.68
N LEU A 313 5.17 -1.29 -13.31
CA LEU A 313 6.13 -1.89 -14.25
C LEU A 313 5.59 -3.19 -14.84
N GLU A 314 4.93 -4.02 -14.05
CA GLU A 314 4.28 -5.26 -14.49
C GLU A 314 3.22 -4.97 -15.57
N TRP A 315 2.36 -3.96 -15.34
CA TRP A 315 1.37 -3.53 -16.34
C TRP A 315 2.01 -2.94 -17.58
N LEU A 316 3.03 -2.09 -17.42
CA LEU A 316 3.78 -1.54 -18.55
C LEU A 316 4.31 -2.66 -19.44
N MET A 317 5.00 -3.65 -18.85
CA MET A 317 5.52 -4.80 -19.60
C MET A 317 4.41 -5.61 -20.25
N SER A 318 3.30 -5.84 -19.54
CA SER A 318 2.14 -6.54 -20.10
C SER A 318 1.53 -5.82 -21.30
N CYS A 319 1.42 -4.49 -21.26
CA CYS A 319 0.93 -3.69 -22.39
C CYS A 319 1.89 -3.77 -23.58
N LEU A 320 3.20 -3.61 -23.34
CA LEU A 320 4.21 -3.68 -24.42
C LEU A 320 4.26 -5.05 -25.11
N LEU A 321 4.01 -6.14 -24.38
CA LEU A 321 4.01 -7.49 -24.94
C LEU A 321 2.72 -7.83 -25.70
N ASN A 322 1.58 -7.31 -25.26
CA ASN A 322 0.27 -7.60 -25.88
C ASN A 322 -0.09 -6.65 -27.04
N TYR A 323 0.51 -5.46 -27.07
CA TYR A 323 0.30 -4.45 -28.11
C TYR A 323 1.66 -4.00 -28.68
N PRO A 324 2.38 -4.87 -29.41
CA PRO A 324 3.60 -4.47 -30.09
C PRO A 324 3.26 -3.45 -31.20
N GLU A 325 3.72 -2.22 -31.06
CA GLU A 325 3.65 -1.21 -32.13
C GLU A 325 4.81 -1.45 -33.13
N ASP A 326 4.52 -1.37 -34.43
CA ASP A 326 5.53 -1.33 -35.49
C ASP A 326 6.37 -0.04 -35.34
N ASP A 327 7.66 -0.14 -34.98
CA ASP A 327 8.74 0.88 -34.95
C ASP A 327 8.43 2.35 -34.50
N GLU A 328 7.22 2.67 -34.07
CA GLU A 328 6.82 4.00 -33.60
C GLU A 328 7.15 4.21 -32.11
N LYS A 329 7.39 5.48 -31.76
CA LYS A 329 7.66 5.87 -30.37
C LYS A 329 6.39 5.73 -29.54
N ILE A 330 6.44 4.87 -28.53
CA ILE A 330 5.40 4.71 -27.51
C ILE A 330 5.05 6.07 -26.87
N ASP A 331 3.82 6.53 -27.08
CA ASP A 331 3.27 7.72 -26.44
C ASP A 331 2.73 7.38 -25.04
N MET A 332 3.44 7.79 -23.99
CA MET A 332 3.07 7.52 -22.59
C MET A 332 2.08 8.54 -22.01
N ARG A 333 1.27 9.22 -22.83
CA ARG A 333 0.21 10.12 -22.34
C ARG A 333 -0.95 9.31 -21.75
N GLU A 334 -1.45 9.72 -20.57
CA GLU A 334 -2.58 9.07 -19.90
C GLU A 334 -3.84 9.11 -20.79
N HIS A 335 -4.24 7.95 -21.31
CA HIS A 335 -5.59 7.71 -21.84
C HIS A 335 -6.43 6.92 -20.84
N ASP A 336 -7.75 7.14 -20.88
CA ASP A 336 -8.71 6.65 -19.89
C ASP A 336 -8.62 5.14 -19.62
N GLY A 337 -8.07 4.76 -18.47
CA GLY A 337 -8.14 3.41 -17.94
C GLY A 337 -7.35 3.20 -16.64
N PHE A 338 -8.04 2.74 -15.58
CA PHE A 338 -7.41 2.26 -14.33
C PHE A 338 -7.88 0.83 -13.97
N THR A 339 -6.92 0.05 -13.44
CA THR A 339 -6.76 -1.41 -13.27
C THR A 339 -7.77 -2.22 -12.42
N LEU A 340 -7.94 -3.53 -12.73
CA LEU A 340 -7.43 -4.72 -11.96
C LEU A 340 -8.13 -6.07 -12.31
N LYS A 341 -7.33 -7.10 -12.65
CA LYS A 341 -7.49 -8.50 -12.20
C LYS A 341 -6.10 -8.98 -11.78
N LYS A 342 -5.95 -9.63 -10.60
CA LYS A 342 -4.72 -10.32 -10.21
C LYS A 342 -5.07 -11.73 -9.74
N SER A 343 -4.47 -12.72 -10.41
CA SER A 343 -4.33 -14.12 -9.94
C SER A 343 -3.29 -14.90 -10.74
N ILE A 344 -2.84 -14.41 -11.90
CA ILE A 344 -1.85 -15.06 -12.77
C ILE A 344 -0.61 -14.15 -12.83
N PRO A 345 0.58 -14.63 -12.40
CA PRO A 345 1.84 -13.89 -12.56
C PRO A 345 2.14 -13.57 -14.02
N LEU A 346 2.74 -12.41 -14.29
CA LEU A 346 3.17 -12.05 -15.63
C LEU A 346 4.35 -12.94 -16.03
N LYS A 347 4.14 -13.77 -17.04
CA LYS A 347 5.18 -14.55 -17.69
C LYS A 347 5.46 -13.99 -19.08
N ALA A 348 6.73 -13.89 -19.45
CA ALA A 348 7.16 -13.40 -20.76
C ALA A 348 8.16 -14.35 -21.39
N MET A 349 8.07 -14.55 -22.71
CA MET A 349 9.11 -15.22 -23.48
C MET A 349 10.21 -14.21 -23.80
N CYS A 350 11.40 -14.44 -23.24
CA CYS A 350 12.54 -13.55 -23.38
C CYS A 350 13.63 -14.24 -24.20
N LYS A 351 14.24 -13.53 -25.15
CA LYS A 351 15.47 -13.95 -25.83
C LYS A 351 16.50 -12.84 -25.75
N SER A 352 17.68 -13.15 -25.22
CA SER A 352 18.79 -12.21 -25.17
C SER A 352 19.18 -11.76 -26.59
N ARG A 353 19.20 -10.44 -26.84
CA ARG A 353 19.77 -9.88 -28.08
C ARG A 353 21.28 -9.73 -27.90
N LEU A 354 22.06 -10.00 -28.96
CA LEU A 354 23.55 -9.89 -28.98
C LEU A 354 24.08 -8.50 -28.52
N VAL A 355 23.23 -7.48 -28.44
CA VAL A 355 23.52 -6.14 -27.92
C VAL A 355 23.88 -6.12 -26.42
N ILE A 356 23.60 -7.19 -25.67
CA ILE A 356 23.94 -7.32 -24.25
C ILE A 356 25.44 -7.12 -23.96
N ASN A 357 26.34 -7.41 -24.91
CA ASN A 357 27.78 -7.13 -24.76
C ASN A 357 28.13 -5.63 -24.65
N LYS A 358 27.21 -4.72 -24.98
CA LYS A 358 27.38 -3.26 -24.77
C LYS A 358 26.80 -2.78 -23.43
N VAL A 359 25.88 -3.53 -22.82
CA VAL A 359 25.21 -3.16 -21.55
C VAL A 359 25.92 -3.76 -20.33
N ILE A 360 26.79 -4.76 -20.53
CA ILE A 360 27.57 -5.44 -19.48
C ILE A 360 28.98 -4.82 -19.28
N LYS A 361 29.33 -3.71 -19.95
CA LYS A 361 30.62 -3.03 -19.74
C LYS A 361 30.57 -1.90 -18.73
#